data_AF-A0A7C3GPD3-F1
#
_entry.id   AF-A0A7C3GPD3-F1
#
_cell.length_a   1.000
_cell.length_b   1.000
_cell.length_c   1.000
_cell.angle_alpha   90.00
_cell.angle_beta   90.00
_cell.angle_gamma   90.00
#
_symmetry.space_group_name_H-M   'P 1'
#
loop_
_entity.id
_entity.type
_entity.pdbx_description
1 polymer ?
#
loop_
_entity_poly.entity_id
_entity_poly.type
_entity_poly.pdbx_seq_one_letter_code
_entity_poly.pdbx_strand_id
1 'polypeptide(L)'
;MKYYSQKDPRWGNKKLGYSNLSIRSNGCYLTSIAMLFGKRPDKLNDFLKRNYAFKGALIDSKRVAKLFGTEYSRTTANPKRKYPVIAETDHYRKHGFPQHFFILLPDGRRVDPLDPTPRPEYNNYNIVSYRDFGQGKKTMKTDKIKKTKKAIKKYIYDFGNRISTSEDEIIAHKIEAMFDDNKELQGRLLAEKAKPRISYKGEFNDAMDKLKECKIEYDVLFDANKKLEQKIKNQAKEITSLKALNEKNAKKATFWDSFVFLIKTAIKK
;
A
#
# COMPACT_ATOMS: atom_id res chain seq x y z
N MET A 1 -0.88 -0.71 -32.51
CA MET A 1 -1.36 -1.51 -31.36
C MET A 1 -0.74 -2.89 -31.46
N LYS A 2 -0.26 -3.50 -30.36
CA LYS A 2 0.26 -4.87 -30.37
C LYS A 2 -0.84 -5.84 -29.98
N TYR A 3 -0.98 -6.93 -30.73
CA TYR A 3 -2.00 -7.95 -30.49
C TYR A 3 -1.44 -9.10 -29.67
N TYR A 4 -2.27 -9.64 -28.77
CA TYR A 4 -1.87 -10.67 -27.81
C TYR A 4 -2.91 -11.78 -27.79
N SER A 5 -2.46 -13.03 -27.79
CA SER A 5 -3.31 -14.20 -27.57
C SER A 5 -3.41 -14.49 -26.08
N GLN A 6 -4.59 -14.82 -25.57
CA GLN A 6 -4.74 -15.35 -24.21
C GLN A 6 -4.16 -16.79 -24.10
N LYS A 7 -4.02 -17.50 -25.22
CA LYS A 7 -3.49 -18.88 -25.30
C LYS A 7 -1.97 -18.96 -25.36
N ASP A 8 -1.26 -17.83 -25.39
CA ASP A 8 0.20 -17.79 -25.45
C ASP A 8 0.80 -18.51 -24.22
N PRO A 9 1.75 -19.46 -24.42
CA PRO A 9 2.30 -20.27 -23.33
C PRO A 9 3.04 -19.46 -22.27
N ARG A 10 3.57 -18.27 -22.60
CA ARG A 10 4.35 -17.43 -21.66
C ARG A 10 3.49 -16.87 -20.53
N TRP A 11 2.17 -16.76 -20.72
CA TRP A 11 1.26 -16.22 -19.70
C TRP A 11 -0.05 -16.97 -19.55
N GLY A 12 -0.46 -17.79 -20.51
CA GLY A 12 -1.75 -18.48 -20.51
C GLY A 12 -1.97 -19.32 -19.25
N ASN A 13 -0.92 -19.93 -18.71
CA ASN A 13 -1.03 -20.79 -17.52
C ASN A 13 -1.00 -20.00 -16.19
N LYS A 14 -0.86 -18.67 -16.22
CA LYS A 14 -0.91 -17.84 -15.01
C LYS A 14 -2.34 -17.68 -14.53
N LYS A 15 -2.54 -17.62 -13.19
CA LYS A 15 -3.84 -17.35 -12.57
C LYS A 15 -4.37 -15.96 -12.97
N LEU A 16 -5.65 -15.89 -13.32
CA LEU A 16 -6.37 -14.67 -13.64
C LEU A 16 -6.89 -14.00 -12.37
N GLY A 17 -6.45 -12.76 -12.11
CA GLY A 17 -6.83 -12.04 -10.89
C GLY A 17 -6.48 -12.82 -9.63
N TYR A 18 -7.45 -12.93 -8.71
CA TYR A 18 -7.33 -13.71 -7.47
C TYR A 18 -8.05 -15.06 -7.55
N SER A 19 -8.41 -15.52 -8.75
CA SER A 19 -9.17 -16.76 -8.95
C SER A 19 -8.28 -17.98 -9.17
N ASN A 20 -8.89 -19.17 -9.20
CA ASN A 20 -8.25 -20.40 -9.66
C ASN A 20 -8.31 -20.59 -11.19
N LEU A 21 -8.91 -19.65 -11.92
CA LEU A 21 -8.96 -19.67 -13.38
C LEU A 21 -7.64 -19.17 -13.97
N SER A 22 -7.36 -19.55 -15.21
CA SER A 22 -6.16 -19.15 -15.92
C SER A 22 -6.44 -18.02 -16.93
N ILE A 23 -5.40 -17.30 -17.34
CA ILE A 23 -5.51 -16.35 -18.45
C ILE A 23 -5.92 -17.10 -19.73
N ARG A 24 -5.44 -18.32 -19.95
CA ARG A 24 -5.79 -19.16 -21.11
C ARG A 24 -7.28 -19.47 -21.17
N SER A 25 -7.90 -19.81 -20.04
CA SER A 25 -9.30 -20.25 -19.99
C SER A 25 -10.29 -19.10 -19.94
N ASN A 26 -9.98 -18.00 -19.25
CA ASN A 26 -10.95 -16.94 -18.95
C ASN A 26 -10.40 -15.51 -19.15
N GLY A 27 -9.24 -15.36 -19.78
CA GLY A 27 -8.52 -14.09 -19.90
C GLY A 27 -8.86 -13.22 -21.11
N CYS A 28 -9.95 -13.48 -21.84
CA CYS A 28 -10.31 -12.72 -23.05
C CYS A 28 -10.46 -11.22 -22.77
N TYR A 29 -11.11 -10.87 -21.66
CA TYR A 29 -11.29 -9.47 -21.28
C TYR A 29 -9.98 -8.81 -20.85
N LEU A 30 -9.19 -9.47 -20.00
CA LEU A 30 -7.86 -9.00 -19.60
C LEU A 30 -6.96 -8.77 -20.82
N THR A 31 -6.92 -9.72 -21.74
CA THR A 31 -6.07 -9.68 -22.92
C THR A 31 -6.50 -8.55 -23.87
N SER A 32 -7.81 -8.33 -24.00
CA SER A 32 -8.35 -7.18 -24.74
C SER A 32 -7.94 -5.85 -24.11
N ILE A 33 -8.03 -5.70 -22.78
CA ILE A 33 -7.53 -4.51 -22.08
C ILE A 33 -6.01 -4.34 -22.30
N ALA A 34 -5.26 -5.44 -22.29
CA ALA A 34 -3.81 -5.44 -22.53
C ALA A 34 -3.46 -4.91 -23.92
N MET A 35 -4.19 -5.36 -24.96
CA MET A 35 -4.04 -4.84 -26.33
C MET A 35 -4.38 -3.35 -26.39
N LEU A 36 -5.50 -2.94 -25.79
CA LEU A 36 -5.99 -1.57 -25.82
C LEU A 36 -5.01 -0.58 -25.19
N PHE A 37 -4.35 -0.94 -24.09
CA PHE A 37 -3.38 -0.10 -23.39
C PHE A 37 -1.91 -0.41 -23.72
N GLY A 38 -1.65 -1.28 -24.70
CA GLY A 38 -0.29 -1.64 -25.11
C GLY A 38 0.54 -2.31 -24.01
N LYS A 39 -0.08 -3.12 -23.14
CA LYS A 39 0.58 -3.85 -22.06
C LYS A 39 0.61 -5.35 -22.36
N ARG A 40 1.62 -6.06 -21.86
CA ARG A 40 1.66 -7.53 -21.94
C ARG A 40 0.63 -8.13 -20.98
N PRO A 41 -0.14 -9.17 -21.34
CA PRO A 41 -1.26 -9.66 -20.51
C PRO A 41 -0.89 -10.06 -19.08
N ASP A 42 0.23 -10.78 -18.88
CA ASP A 42 0.70 -11.12 -17.53
C ASP A 42 1.09 -9.90 -16.69
N LYS A 43 1.81 -8.96 -17.29
CA LYS A 43 2.23 -7.74 -16.61
C LYS A 43 1.03 -6.85 -16.27
N LEU A 44 0.03 -6.81 -17.15
CA LEU A 44 -1.23 -6.14 -16.84
C LEU A 44 -1.98 -6.85 -15.70
N ASN A 45 -2.08 -8.18 -15.72
CA ASN A 45 -2.70 -8.95 -14.65
C ASN A 45 -2.05 -8.63 -13.29
N ASP A 46 -0.72 -8.66 -13.22
CA ASP A 46 0.03 -8.33 -12.00
C ASP A 46 -0.17 -6.88 -11.56
N PHE A 47 -0.18 -5.94 -12.52
CA PHE A 47 -0.49 -4.54 -12.24
C PHE A 47 -1.90 -4.36 -11.67
N LEU A 48 -2.91 -4.99 -12.27
CA LEU A 48 -4.30 -4.89 -11.84
C LEU A 48 -4.54 -5.59 -10.48
N LYS A 49 -3.86 -6.70 -10.19
CA LYS A 49 -3.86 -7.34 -8.87
C LYS A 49 -3.26 -6.45 -7.79
N ARG A 50 -2.11 -5.81 -8.05
CA ARG A 50 -1.51 -4.85 -7.10
C ARG A 50 -2.33 -3.58 -6.92
N ASN A 51 -3.26 -3.31 -7.82
CA ASN A 51 -4.15 -2.16 -7.78
C ASN A 51 -5.61 -2.54 -7.51
N TYR A 52 -5.90 -3.78 -7.10
CA TYR A 52 -7.21 -4.20 -6.57
C TYR A 52 -8.34 -3.94 -7.56
N ALA A 53 -8.02 -4.12 -8.84
CA ALA A 53 -8.96 -4.01 -9.94
C ALA A 53 -9.63 -5.36 -10.28
N PHE A 54 -9.62 -6.30 -9.33
CA PHE A 54 -10.23 -7.61 -9.47
C PHE A 54 -11.17 -7.93 -8.31
N LYS A 55 -12.26 -8.64 -8.60
CA LYS A 55 -13.08 -9.42 -7.65
C LYS A 55 -13.10 -10.87 -8.13
N GLY A 56 -12.25 -11.72 -7.56
CA GLY A 56 -11.97 -13.05 -8.13
C GLY A 56 -11.31 -12.92 -9.52
N ALA A 57 -11.98 -13.43 -10.55
CA ALA A 57 -11.56 -13.28 -11.96
C ALA A 57 -12.14 -12.03 -12.65
N LEU A 58 -13.13 -11.37 -12.04
CA LEU A 58 -13.85 -10.27 -12.64
C LEU A 58 -13.06 -8.98 -12.53
N ILE A 59 -12.88 -8.26 -13.64
CA ILE A 59 -12.16 -6.99 -13.70
C ILE A 59 -13.10 -5.81 -13.42
N ASP A 60 -12.74 -4.98 -12.45
CA ASP A 60 -13.40 -3.68 -12.22
C ASP A 60 -12.93 -2.66 -13.26
N SER A 61 -13.76 -2.50 -14.30
CA SER A 61 -13.43 -1.66 -15.46
C SER A 61 -13.39 -0.16 -15.14
N LYS A 62 -14.18 0.32 -14.16
CA LYS A 62 -14.12 1.71 -13.71
C LYS A 62 -12.78 1.98 -13.04
N ARG A 63 -12.30 1.02 -12.24
CA ARG A 63 -10.98 1.11 -11.61
C ARG A 63 -9.85 1.04 -12.62
N VAL A 64 -9.94 0.16 -13.63
CA VAL A 64 -8.99 0.14 -14.75
C VAL A 64 -8.91 1.51 -15.42
N ALA A 65 -10.05 2.10 -15.80
CA ALA A 65 -10.05 3.42 -16.43
C ALA A 65 -9.41 4.50 -15.56
N LYS A 66 -9.70 4.52 -14.25
CA LYS A 66 -9.04 5.44 -13.31
C LYS A 66 -7.51 5.27 -13.26
N LEU A 67 -7.01 4.02 -13.27
CA LEU A 67 -5.58 3.73 -13.27
C LEU A 67 -4.87 4.22 -14.54
N PHE A 68 -5.56 4.18 -15.68
CA PHE A 68 -5.03 4.65 -16.97
C PHE A 68 -5.38 6.11 -17.29
N GLY A 69 -6.07 6.82 -16.39
CA GLY A 69 -6.47 8.21 -16.59
C GLY A 69 -7.50 8.38 -17.72
N THR A 70 -8.35 7.38 -17.92
CA THR A 70 -9.42 7.40 -18.92
C THR A 70 -10.80 7.35 -18.28
N GLU A 71 -11.83 7.53 -19.11
CA GLU A 71 -13.22 7.27 -18.72
C GLU A 71 -13.59 5.83 -19.06
N TYR A 72 -14.59 5.28 -18.38
CA TYR A 72 -15.18 3.99 -18.73
C TYR A 72 -16.69 4.13 -18.92
N SER A 73 -17.20 3.59 -20.02
CA SER A 73 -18.63 3.41 -20.23
C SER A 73 -18.94 2.05 -20.82
N ARG A 74 -20.13 1.55 -20.51
CA ARG A 74 -20.73 0.37 -21.15
C ARG A 74 -21.96 0.83 -21.92
N THR A 75 -22.11 0.38 -23.15
CA THR A 75 -23.26 0.71 -24.00
C THR A 75 -23.58 -0.46 -24.92
N THR A 76 -24.84 -0.60 -25.32
CA THR A 76 -25.29 -1.56 -26.34
C THR A 76 -25.34 -0.94 -27.74
N ALA A 77 -25.46 0.39 -27.82
CA ALA A 77 -25.41 1.10 -29.10
C ALA A 77 -23.98 1.13 -29.63
N ASN A 78 -23.81 0.93 -30.95
CA ASN A 78 -22.53 1.08 -31.62
C ASN A 78 -22.06 2.54 -31.50
N PRO A 79 -20.99 2.82 -30.73
CA PRO A 79 -20.43 4.15 -30.67
C PRO A 79 -19.80 4.37 -32.03
N LYS A 80 -20.17 5.41 -32.77
CA LYS A 80 -19.51 5.73 -34.04
C LYS A 80 -18.06 6.13 -33.71
N ARG A 81 -17.05 5.25 -33.93
CA ARG A 81 -15.72 5.40 -33.27
C ARG A 81 -14.61 5.85 -34.21
N LYS A 82 -13.69 6.61 -33.62
CA LYS A 82 -12.38 6.97 -34.18
C LYS A 82 -11.23 6.12 -33.61
N TYR A 83 -11.50 5.25 -32.63
CA TYR A 83 -10.48 4.48 -31.92
C TYR A 83 -10.97 3.05 -31.57
N PRO A 84 -10.04 2.09 -31.35
CA PRO A 84 -10.37 0.72 -30.98
C PRO A 84 -11.02 0.61 -29.61
N VAL A 85 -11.89 -0.38 -29.44
CA VAL A 85 -12.65 -0.61 -28.20
C VAL A 85 -12.82 -2.09 -27.93
N ILE A 86 -13.29 -2.45 -26.74
CA ILE A 86 -13.58 -3.84 -26.43
C ILE A 86 -15.07 -4.11 -26.67
N ALA A 87 -15.38 -5.10 -27.48
CA ALA A 87 -16.74 -5.56 -27.75
C ALA A 87 -16.99 -6.88 -27.01
N GLU A 88 -18.24 -7.09 -26.61
CA GLU A 88 -18.76 -8.31 -26.01
C GLU A 88 -19.60 -9.05 -27.05
N THR A 89 -19.41 -10.35 -27.19
CA THR A 89 -20.20 -11.22 -28.07
C THR A 89 -20.70 -12.45 -27.33
N ASP A 90 -21.81 -13.00 -27.84
CA ASP A 90 -22.36 -14.30 -27.47
C ASP A 90 -22.10 -15.40 -28.51
N HIS A 91 -21.21 -15.16 -29.48
CA HIS A 91 -20.88 -16.10 -30.55
C HIS A 91 -20.56 -17.53 -30.04
N TYR A 92 -19.92 -17.64 -28.86
CA TYR A 92 -19.51 -18.91 -28.27
C TYR A 92 -20.52 -19.50 -27.28
N ARG A 93 -21.73 -18.94 -27.14
CA ARG A 93 -22.74 -19.41 -26.18
C ARG A 93 -23.10 -20.88 -26.37
N LYS A 94 -23.21 -21.34 -27.63
CA LYS A 94 -23.48 -22.75 -27.98
C LYS A 94 -22.37 -23.72 -27.54
N HIS A 95 -21.17 -23.21 -27.28
CA HIS A 95 -20.02 -23.98 -26.82
C HIS A 95 -19.81 -23.87 -25.29
N GLY A 96 -20.82 -23.39 -24.56
CA GLY A 96 -20.75 -23.24 -23.10
C GLY A 96 -20.05 -21.97 -22.60
N PHE A 97 -19.66 -21.05 -23.50
CA PHE A 97 -19.05 -19.77 -23.14
C PHE A 97 -20.05 -18.63 -23.39
N PRO A 98 -20.89 -18.28 -22.41
CA PRO A 98 -22.00 -17.34 -22.62
C PRO A 98 -21.55 -15.92 -22.94
N GLN A 99 -20.29 -15.58 -22.65
CA GLN A 99 -19.72 -14.25 -22.82
C GLN A 99 -18.28 -14.37 -23.32
N HIS A 100 -17.96 -13.61 -24.37
CA HIS A 100 -16.60 -13.46 -24.89
C HIS A 100 -16.29 -12.00 -25.22
N PHE A 101 -15.01 -11.61 -25.11
CA PHE A 101 -14.55 -10.24 -25.35
C PHE A 101 -13.44 -10.20 -26.38
N PHE A 102 -13.49 -9.22 -27.26
CA PHE A 102 -12.52 -9.00 -28.33
C PHE A 102 -12.35 -7.50 -28.61
N ILE A 103 -11.33 -7.12 -29.39
CA ILE A 103 -11.14 -5.73 -29.81
C ILE A 103 -11.90 -5.49 -31.12
N LEU A 104 -12.73 -4.46 -31.16
CA LEU A 104 -13.31 -3.92 -32.39
C LEU A 104 -12.54 -2.66 -32.80
N LEU A 105 -12.02 -2.67 -34.03
CA LEU A 105 -11.29 -1.56 -34.63
C LEU A 105 -12.24 -0.52 -35.24
N PRO A 106 -11.78 0.72 -35.50
CA PRO A 106 -12.60 1.78 -36.09
C PRO A 106 -13.20 1.43 -37.46
N ASP A 107 -12.51 0.59 -38.23
CA ASP A 107 -12.93 0.11 -39.56
C ASP A 107 -13.89 -1.10 -39.50
N GLY A 108 -14.35 -1.47 -38.30
CA GLY A 108 -15.27 -2.59 -38.09
C GLY A 108 -14.61 -3.97 -38.06
N ARG A 109 -13.29 -4.08 -38.27
CA ARG A 109 -12.58 -5.34 -38.10
C ARG A 109 -12.44 -5.71 -36.63
N ARG A 110 -12.36 -7.01 -36.35
CA ARG A 110 -12.13 -7.56 -35.01
C ARG A 110 -10.68 -8.03 -34.83
N VAL A 111 -10.25 -8.10 -33.58
CA VAL A 111 -9.05 -8.85 -33.16
C VAL A 111 -9.44 -9.69 -31.95
N ASP A 112 -9.39 -11.02 -32.10
CA ASP A 112 -9.84 -11.95 -31.07
C ASP A 112 -8.66 -12.46 -30.21
N PRO A 113 -8.67 -12.27 -28.88
CA PRO A 113 -7.64 -12.81 -28.01
C PRO A 113 -7.62 -14.35 -27.95
N LEU A 114 -8.65 -15.06 -28.41
CA LEU A 114 -8.65 -16.53 -28.48
C LEU A 114 -7.87 -17.08 -29.67
N ASP A 115 -7.55 -16.26 -30.66
CA ASP A 115 -6.75 -16.69 -31.80
C ASP A 115 -5.32 -17.00 -31.34
N PRO A 116 -4.68 -18.07 -31.84
CA PRO A 116 -3.27 -18.33 -31.56
C PRO A 116 -2.36 -17.19 -32.03
N THR A 117 -2.71 -16.57 -33.16
CA THR A 117 -2.00 -15.43 -33.78
C THR A 117 -2.99 -14.30 -34.09
N PRO A 118 -3.43 -13.53 -33.08
CA PRO A 118 -4.46 -12.52 -33.27
C PRO A 118 -4.04 -11.46 -34.27
N ARG A 119 -4.95 -11.17 -35.21
CA ARG A 119 -4.78 -10.19 -36.28
C ARG A 119 -6.13 -9.54 -36.62
N PRO A 120 -6.14 -8.38 -37.29
CA PRO A 120 -7.39 -7.76 -37.75
C PRO A 120 -8.10 -8.63 -38.79
N GLU A 121 -9.36 -8.98 -38.53
CA GLU A 121 -10.19 -9.81 -39.40
C GLU A 121 -11.59 -9.21 -39.56
N TYR A 122 -12.33 -9.64 -40.57
CA TYR A 122 -13.73 -9.25 -40.71
C TYR A 122 -14.54 -9.70 -39.49
N ASN A 123 -15.37 -8.80 -38.94
CA ASN A 123 -16.17 -9.12 -37.78
C ASN A 123 -17.45 -9.88 -38.19
N ASN A 124 -17.49 -11.18 -37.95
CA ASN A 124 -18.69 -12.02 -38.09
C ASN A 124 -19.39 -12.30 -36.75
N TYR A 125 -19.03 -11.59 -35.68
CA TYR A 125 -19.66 -11.76 -34.36
C TYR A 125 -20.86 -10.84 -34.18
N ASN A 126 -21.93 -11.39 -33.60
CA ASN A 126 -23.01 -10.61 -33.01
C ASN A 126 -22.48 -9.85 -31.78
N ILE A 127 -22.58 -8.52 -31.79
CA ILE A 127 -22.09 -7.69 -30.68
C ILE A 127 -23.24 -7.41 -29.71
N VAL A 128 -23.07 -7.88 -28.48
CA VAL A 128 -24.06 -7.71 -27.40
C VAL A 128 -23.90 -6.35 -26.73
N SER A 129 -22.66 -5.95 -26.45
CA SER A 129 -22.38 -4.64 -25.88
C SER A 129 -20.93 -4.25 -26.05
N TYR A 130 -20.60 -3.04 -25.63
CA TYR A 130 -19.28 -2.48 -25.75
C TYR A 130 -18.74 -1.99 -24.41
N ARG A 131 -17.42 -1.98 -24.28
CA ARG A 131 -16.65 -1.45 -23.17
C ARG A 131 -15.73 -0.36 -23.72
N ASP A 132 -16.12 0.87 -23.50
CA ASP A 132 -15.40 2.03 -23.98
C ASP A 132 -14.48 2.56 -22.88
N PHE A 133 -13.20 2.71 -23.19
CA PHE A 133 -12.20 3.31 -22.31
C PHE A 133 -11.80 4.73 -22.76
N GLY A 134 -12.62 5.41 -23.56
CA GLY A 134 -12.56 6.85 -23.79
C GLY A 134 -11.20 7.38 -24.25
N GLN A 135 -10.46 6.65 -25.09
CA GLN A 135 -9.04 6.92 -25.40
C GLN A 135 -8.73 8.31 -26.03
N GLY A 136 -9.71 9.19 -26.24
CA GLY A 136 -9.53 10.59 -26.65
C GLY A 136 -9.85 11.64 -25.57
N LYS A 137 -10.47 11.27 -24.46
CA LYS A 137 -10.79 12.19 -23.35
C LYS A 137 -9.74 12.02 -22.26
N LYS A 138 -8.60 12.70 -22.40
CA LYS A 138 -7.70 12.89 -21.25
C LYS A 138 -8.47 13.68 -20.20
N THR A 139 -8.88 13.02 -19.13
CA THR A 139 -9.54 13.65 -17.99
C THR A 139 -8.55 14.60 -17.30
N MET A 140 -8.69 15.92 -17.49
CA MET A 140 -8.20 17.09 -16.71
C MET A 140 -6.82 17.06 -16.00
N LYS A 141 -5.96 16.06 -16.19
CA LYS A 141 -4.61 15.99 -15.62
C LYS A 141 -3.63 16.77 -16.47
N THR A 142 -3.85 16.86 -17.78
CA THR A 142 -3.03 17.69 -18.67
C THR A 142 -3.12 19.16 -18.34
N ASP A 143 -4.26 19.68 -17.88
CA ASP A 143 -4.40 21.10 -17.53
C ASP A 143 -3.73 21.43 -16.20
N LYS A 144 -3.83 20.55 -15.20
CA LYS A 144 -3.04 20.69 -13.97
C LYS A 144 -1.54 20.60 -14.26
N ILE A 145 -1.09 19.64 -15.07
CA ILE A 145 0.32 19.51 -15.44
C ILE A 145 0.80 20.69 -16.30
N LYS A 146 -0.02 21.22 -17.22
CA LYS A 146 0.29 22.45 -17.98
C LYS A 146 0.36 23.66 -17.06
N LYS A 147 -0.55 23.78 -16.10
CA LYS A 147 -0.59 24.87 -15.12
C LYS A 147 0.61 24.79 -14.17
N THR A 148 0.99 23.59 -13.74
CA THR A 148 2.20 23.33 -12.95
C THR A 148 3.47 23.59 -13.77
N LYS A 149 3.57 23.15 -15.03
CA LYS A 149 4.70 23.48 -15.92
C LYS A 149 4.79 24.98 -16.21
N LYS A 150 3.67 25.67 -16.39
CA LYS A 150 3.62 27.13 -16.58
C LYS A 150 4.03 27.87 -15.30
N ALA A 151 3.62 27.38 -14.13
CA ALA A 151 4.03 27.92 -12.83
C ALA A 151 5.53 27.71 -12.58
N ILE A 152 6.06 26.52 -12.88
CA ILE A 152 7.50 26.21 -12.79
C ILE A 152 8.29 27.06 -13.77
N LYS A 153 7.85 27.20 -15.03
CA LYS A 153 8.53 28.02 -16.04
C LYS A 153 8.52 29.51 -15.68
N LYS A 154 7.44 30.00 -15.07
CA LYS A 154 7.38 31.36 -14.51
C LYS A 154 8.36 31.52 -13.34
N TYR A 155 8.39 30.56 -12.42
CA TYR A 155 9.32 30.57 -11.28
C TYR A 155 10.79 30.53 -11.73
N ILE A 156 11.12 29.76 -12.77
CA ILE A 156 12.47 29.69 -13.37
C ILE A 156 12.83 31.01 -14.06
N TYR A 157 11.89 31.62 -14.78
CA TYR A 157 12.12 32.92 -15.45
C TYR A 157 12.31 34.07 -14.45
N ASP A 158 11.62 34.02 -13.30
CA ASP A 158 11.75 34.98 -12.21
C ASP A 158 13.05 34.80 -11.40
N PHE A 159 13.75 33.66 -11.53
CA PHE A 159 14.99 33.33 -10.78
C PHE A 159 16.32 33.59 -11.50
N GLY A 160 16.31 34.10 -12.74
CA GLY A 160 17.42 34.93 -13.20
C GLY A 160 18.05 34.61 -14.56
N ASN A 161 18.15 35.68 -15.35
CA ASN A 161 19.05 35.88 -16.50
C ASN A 161 20.56 35.85 -16.12
N ARG A 162 21.03 34.90 -15.30
CA ARG A 162 22.45 34.88 -14.87
C ARG A 162 23.12 33.51 -14.76
N ILE A 163 22.58 32.47 -15.39
CA ILE A 163 23.20 31.15 -15.38
C ILE A 163 23.36 30.64 -16.82
N SER A 164 24.54 30.11 -17.12
CA SER A 164 24.94 29.67 -18.46
C SER A 164 24.18 28.40 -18.88
N THR A 165 24.00 28.22 -20.19
CA THR A 165 23.20 27.15 -20.82
C THR A 165 23.57 25.72 -20.41
N SER A 166 24.77 25.47 -19.88
CA SER A 166 25.18 24.15 -19.40
C SER A 166 24.59 23.78 -18.03
N GLU A 167 24.32 24.75 -17.16
CA GLU A 167 23.71 24.49 -15.86
C GLU A 167 22.19 24.27 -15.98
N ASP A 168 21.55 24.87 -16.98
CA ASP A 168 20.14 24.63 -17.32
C ASP A 168 19.86 23.17 -17.69
N GLU A 169 20.75 22.55 -18.47
CA GLU A 169 20.62 21.14 -18.85
C GLU A 169 20.78 20.21 -17.64
N ILE A 170 21.71 20.53 -16.74
CA ILE A 170 21.93 19.78 -15.50
C ILE A 170 20.71 19.89 -14.56
N ILE A 171 20.15 21.09 -14.42
CA ILE A 171 18.96 21.33 -13.61
C ILE A 171 17.74 20.66 -14.23
N ALA A 172 17.57 20.72 -15.56
CA ALA A 172 16.50 20.04 -16.27
C ALA A 172 16.58 18.51 -16.07
N HIS A 173 17.77 17.92 -16.18
CA HIS A 173 17.97 16.49 -15.92
C HIS A 173 17.65 16.11 -14.46
N LYS A 174 18.06 16.93 -13.48
CA LYS A 174 17.73 16.70 -12.07
C LYS A 174 16.22 16.79 -11.83
N ILE A 175 15.54 17.76 -12.44
CA ILE A 175 14.09 17.91 -12.33
C ILE A 175 13.37 16.71 -12.95
N GLU A 176 13.81 16.23 -14.12
CA GLU A 176 13.24 15.03 -14.75
C GLU A 176 13.44 13.78 -13.88
N ALA A 177 14.63 13.58 -13.33
CA ALA A 177 14.91 12.50 -12.39
C ALA A 177 13.98 12.57 -11.15
N MET A 178 13.80 13.77 -10.56
CA MET A 178 12.88 13.96 -9.43
C MET A 178 11.41 13.66 -9.81
N PHE A 179 10.99 13.94 -11.05
CA PHE A 179 9.65 13.60 -11.51
C PHE A 179 9.45 12.09 -11.66
N ASP A 180 10.47 11.38 -12.16
CA ASP A 180 10.42 9.93 -12.29
C ASP A 180 10.43 9.24 -10.91
N ASP A 181 11.25 9.71 -9.98
CA ASP A 181 11.26 9.26 -8.59
C ASP A 181 9.90 9.48 -7.91
N ASN A 182 9.30 10.65 -8.11
CA ASN A 182 7.99 10.97 -7.54
C ASN A 182 6.88 10.10 -8.15
N LYS A 183 6.97 9.79 -9.44
CA LYS A 183 6.04 8.87 -10.12
C LYS A 183 6.17 7.44 -9.60
N GLU A 184 7.39 7.00 -9.31
CA GLU A 184 7.63 5.71 -8.66
C GLU A 184 7.06 5.70 -7.23
N LEU A 185 7.32 6.74 -6.44
CA LEU A 185 6.78 6.88 -5.08
C LEU A 185 5.25 6.90 -5.06
N GLN A 186 4.61 7.61 -5.99
CA GLN A 186 3.16 7.58 -6.14
C GLN A 186 2.64 6.18 -6.52
N GLY A 187 3.38 5.45 -7.37
CA GLY A 187 3.09 4.05 -7.69
C GLY A 187 3.17 3.14 -6.47
N ARG A 188 4.21 3.30 -5.63
CA ARG A 188 4.38 2.58 -4.36
C ARG A 188 3.28 2.93 -3.37
N LEU A 189 2.96 4.22 -3.20
CA LEU A 189 1.89 4.67 -2.30
C LEU A 189 0.51 4.15 -2.73
N LEU A 190 0.23 4.15 -4.03
CA LEU A 190 -1.01 3.58 -4.57
C LEU A 190 -1.06 2.06 -4.37
N ALA A 191 0.05 1.35 -4.58
CA ALA A 191 0.13 -0.08 -4.29
C ALA A 191 -0.09 -0.36 -2.79
N GLU A 192 0.49 0.46 -1.91
CA GLU A 192 0.34 0.35 -0.45
C GLU A 192 -1.08 0.64 0.02
N LYS A 193 -1.71 1.72 -0.47
CA LYS A 193 -3.11 2.04 -0.15
C LYS A 193 -4.09 1.04 -0.73
N ALA A 194 -3.70 0.43 -1.84
CA ALA A 194 -4.54 -0.52 -2.48
C ALA A 194 -4.42 -1.90 -1.80
N LYS A 195 -3.27 -2.25 -1.17
CA LYS A 195 -3.15 -3.44 -0.29
C LYS A 195 -4.47 -3.65 0.41
N PRO A 196 -5.08 -4.86 0.34
CA PRO A 196 -6.33 -5.01 1.03
C PRO A 196 -6.00 -4.60 2.46
N ARG A 197 -6.91 -3.88 3.11
CA ARG A 197 -6.95 -4.08 4.55
C ARG A 197 -7.19 -5.58 4.67
N ILE A 198 -6.09 -6.35 4.74
CA ILE A 198 -6.05 -7.64 5.38
C ILE A 198 -6.91 -7.35 6.59
N SER A 199 -7.97 -8.13 6.75
CA SER A 199 -8.75 -8.07 7.95
C SER A 199 -7.82 -8.55 9.07
N TYR A 200 -6.87 -7.70 9.44
CA TYR A 200 -6.16 -7.70 10.68
C TYR A 200 -7.18 -7.63 11.80
N LYS A 201 -8.48 -7.43 11.58
CA LYS A 201 -9.48 -7.60 12.63
C LYS A 201 -9.26 -8.90 13.43
N GLY A 202 -8.77 -9.98 12.84
CA GLY A 202 -8.31 -11.16 13.59
C GLY A 202 -7.00 -10.90 14.37
N GLU A 203 -5.90 -10.66 13.65
CA GLU A 203 -4.55 -10.51 14.24
C GLU A 203 -4.37 -9.27 15.15
N PHE A 204 -5.05 -8.17 14.84
CA PHE A 204 -5.19 -6.96 15.63
C PHE A 204 -6.02 -7.21 16.88
N ASN A 205 -7.13 -7.96 16.80
CA ASN A 205 -7.86 -8.32 18.02
C ASN A 205 -7.00 -9.22 18.90
N ASP A 206 -6.32 -10.22 18.33
CA ASP A 206 -5.39 -11.10 19.04
C ASP A 206 -4.23 -10.32 19.66
N ALA A 207 -3.66 -9.35 18.93
CA ALA A 207 -2.63 -8.45 19.46
C ALA A 207 -3.16 -7.51 20.54
N MET A 208 -4.40 -7.01 20.41
CA MET A 208 -5.04 -6.17 21.41
C MET A 208 -5.40 -6.96 22.68
N ASP A 209 -5.76 -8.24 22.54
CA ASP A 209 -6.04 -9.11 23.68
C ASP A 209 -4.74 -9.47 24.40
N LYS A 210 -3.66 -9.81 23.68
CA LYS A 210 -2.31 -9.95 24.27
C LYS A 210 -1.84 -8.65 24.95
N LEU A 211 -2.11 -7.49 24.37
CA LEU A 211 -1.79 -6.20 24.99
C LEU A 211 -2.55 -5.99 26.31
N LYS A 212 -3.83 -6.40 26.37
CA LYS A 212 -4.61 -6.34 27.62
C LYS A 212 -4.04 -7.29 28.67
N GLU A 213 -3.66 -8.51 28.29
CA GLU A 213 -3.02 -9.48 29.18
C GLU A 213 -1.70 -8.93 29.74
N CYS A 214 -0.82 -8.42 28.87
CA CYS A 214 0.43 -7.78 29.30
C CYS A 214 0.19 -6.58 30.21
N LYS A 215 -0.89 -5.81 29.98
CA LYS A 215 -1.25 -4.69 30.84
C LYS A 215 -1.67 -5.15 32.24
N ILE A 216 -2.47 -6.21 32.33
CA ILE A 216 -2.86 -6.80 33.62
C ILE A 216 -1.62 -7.27 34.39
N GLU A 217 -0.69 -7.96 33.70
CA GLU A 217 0.56 -8.42 34.31
C GLU A 217 1.44 -7.24 34.77
N TYR A 218 1.56 -6.19 33.95
CA TYR A 218 2.26 -4.97 34.32
C TYR A 218 1.66 -4.30 35.56
N ASP A 219 0.33 -4.18 35.63
CA ASP A 219 -0.36 -3.55 36.77
C ASP A 219 -0.12 -4.36 38.06
N VAL A 220 -0.12 -5.69 38.00
CA VAL A 220 0.21 -6.57 39.13
C VAL A 220 1.65 -6.36 39.60
N LEU A 221 2.61 -6.30 38.67
CA LEU A 221 4.02 -6.06 38.98
C LEU A 221 4.23 -4.65 39.54
N PHE A 222 3.53 -3.66 39.02
CA PHE A 222 3.58 -2.27 39.49
C PHE A 222 3.10 -2.17 40.94
N ASP A 223 1.97 -2.80 41.28
CA ASP A 223 1.46 -2.85 42.65
C ASP A 223 2.39 -3.62 43.60
N ALA A 224 3.00 -4.71 43.13
CA ALA A 224 4.00 -5.45 43.91
C ALA A 224 5.23 -4.59 44.22
N ASN A 225 5.74 -3.85 43.24
CA ASN A 225 6.86 -2.91 43.42
C ASN A 225 6.52 -1.81 44.41
N LYS A 226 5.32 -1.22 44.32
CA LYS A 226 4.86 -0.21 45.27
C LYS A 226 4.80 -0.73 46.71
N LYS A 227 4.35 -1.98 46.90
CA LYS A 227 4.38 -2.65 48.23
C LYS A 227 5.81 -2.89 48.71
N LEU A 228 6.72 -3.28 47.82
CA LEU A 228 8.13 -3.50 48.16
C LEU A 228 8.81 -2.18 48.58
N GLU A 229 8.60 -1.10 47.84
CA GLU A 229 9.09 0.23 48.21
C GLU A 229 8.60 0.67 49.59
N GLN A 230 7.33 0.40 49.92
CA GLN A 230 6.80 0.71 51.25
C GLN A 230 7.45 -0.12 52.35
N LYS A 231 7.74 -1.41 52.09
CA LYS A 231 8.49 -2.26 53.03
C LYS A 231 9.90 -1.73 53.26
N ILE A 232 10.62 -1.36 52.20
CA ILE A 232 11.97 -0.78 52.29
C ILE A 232 11.93 0.52 53.11
N LYS A 233 10.95 1.40 52.88
CA LYS A 233 10.78 2.63 53.67
C LYS A 233 10.54 2.33 55.15
N ASN A 234 9.74 1.32 55.47
CA ASN A 234 9.48 0.92 56.85
C ASN A 234 10.74 0.36 57.53
N GLN A 235 11.49 -0.52 56.83
CA GLN A 235 12.76 -1.06 57.33
C GLN A 235 13.82 0.03 57.54
N ALA A 236 13.90 1.01 56.64
CA ALA A 236 14.80 2.15 56.79
C ALA A 236 14.49 2.97 58.06
N LYS A 237 13.20 3.18 58.36
CA LYS A 237 12.77 3.83 59.62
C LYS A 237 13.16 3.00 60.84
N GLU A 238 12.97 1.69 60.79
CA GLU A 238 13.36 0.78 61.89
C GLU A 238 14.87 0.80 62.14
N ILE A 239 15.69 0.71 61.09
CA ILE A 239 17.15 0.82 61.18
C ILE A 239 17.55 2.18 61.80
N THR A 240 16.87 3.26 61.44
CA THR A 240 17.13 4.59 61.98
C THR A 240 16.85 4.65 63.48
N SER A 241 15.71 4.09 63.91
CA SER A 241 15.35 3.97 65.34
C SER A 241 16.34 3.11 66.13
N LEU A 242 16.80 1.99 65.55
CA LEU A 242 17.80 1.12 66.17
C LEU A 242 19.16 1.81 66.33
N LYS A 243 19.60 2.57 65.32
CA LYS A 243 20.82 3.39 65.41
C LYS A 243 20.73 4.42 66.53
N ALA A 244 19.62 5.15 66.62
CA ALA A 244 19.39 6.13 67.69
C ALA A 244 19.39 5.48 69.08
N LEU A 245 18.80 4.29 69.22
CA LEU A 245 18.82 3.52 70.46
C LEU A 245 20.24 3.08 70.83
N ASN A 246 21.01 2.60 69.86
CA ASN A 246 22.39 2.18 70.06
C ASN A 246 23.28 3.35 70.51
N GLU A 247 23.15 4.52 69.87
CA GLU A 247 23.86 5.75 70.29
C GLU A 247 23.50 6.17 71.72
N LYS A 248 22.22 6.08 72.10
CA LYS A 248 21.77 6.36 73.46
C LYS A 248 22.38 5.39 74.47
N ASN A 249 22.45 4.10 74.13
CA ASN A 249 23.05 3.08 74.98
C ASN A 249 24.57 3.25 75.11
N ALA A 250 25.26 3.59 74.01
CA ALA A 250 26.69 3.91 74.04
C ALA A 250 26.99 5.09 74.97
N LYS A 251 26.20 6.19 74.88
CA LYS A 251 26.33 7.34 75.78
C LYS A 251 26.10 6.97 77.26
N LYS A 252 25.15 6.08 77.54
CA LYS A 252 24.92 5.56 78.90
C LYS A 252 26.10 4.74 79.41
N ALA A 253 26.66 3.86 78.58
CA ALA A 253 27.83 3.05 78.95
C ALA A 253 29.03 3.95 79.27
N THR A 254 29.35 4.92 78.41
CA THR A 254 30.45 5.87 78.66
C THR A 254 30.24 6.70 79.93
N PHE A 255 28.98 7.05 80.24
CA PHE A 255 28.64 7.74 81.48
C PHE A 255 28.91 6.85 82.71
N TRP A 256 28.48 5.59 82.68
CA TRP A 256 28.72 4.65 83.77
C TRP A 256 30.22 4.35 83.96
N ASP A 257 30.98 4.18 82.88
CA ASP A 257 32.43 3.97 82.96
C ASP A 257 33.13 5.18 83.60
N SER A 258 32.74 6.40 83.21
CA SER A 258 33.25 7.64 83.79
C SER A 258 32.88 7.78 85.27
N PHE A 259 31.64 7.43 85.63
CA PHE A 259 31.15 7.45 87.00
C PHE A 259 31.91 6.45 87.90
N VAL A 260 32.10 5.21 87.42
CA VAL A 260 32.87 4.17 88.13
C VAL A 260 34.33 4.61 88.31
N PHE A 261 34.95 5.23 87.29
CA PHE A 261 36.30 5.77 87.39
C PHE A 261 36.42 6.86 88.47
N LEU A 262 35.45 7.78 88.55
CA LEU A 262 35.41 8.82 89.59
C LEU A 262 35.31 8.23 91.00
N ILE A 263 34.41 7.25 91.22
CA ILE A 263 34.29 6.57 92.52
C ILE A 263 35.60 5.88 92.92
N LYS A 264 36.22 5.13 91.99
CA LYS A 264 37.50 4.46 92.25
C LYS A 264 38.62 5.44 92.60
N THR A 265 38.60 6.64 92.01
CA THR A 265 39.58 7.69 92.30
C THR A 265 39.34 8.34 93.65
N ALA A 266 38.08 8.55 94.04
CA ALA A 266 37.71 9.10 95.34
C ALA A 266 38.07 8.17 96.50
N ILE A 267 37.89 6.86 96.35
CA ILE A 267 38.23 5.86 97.39
C ILE A 267 39.74 5.74 97.63
N LYS A 268 40.58 6.09 96.65
CA LYS A 268 42.05 6.02 96.74
C LYS A 268 42.70 7.23 97.43
N LYS A 269 41.92 8.27 97.75
CA LYS A 269 42.38 9.45 98.50
C LYS A 269 41.94 9.33 99.95
#